data_AF-A0A356L6Y7-F1
#
_entry.id   AF-A0A356L6Y7-F1
#
_cell.length_a   1.000
_cell.length_b   1.000
_cell.length_c   1.000
_cell.angle_alpha   90.00
_cell.angle_beta   90.00
_cell.angle_gamma   90.00
#
_symmetry.space_group_name_H-M   'P 1'
#
loop_
_entity.id
_entity.type
_entity.pdbx_description
1 polymer ?
#
loop_
_entity_poly.entity_id
_entity_poly.type
_entity_poly.pdbx_seq_one_letter_code
_entity_poly.pdbx_strand_id
1 'polypeptide(L)'
;MKRRQETTIFWIIVLLVVIAALVSGVAVLISKDEYVAQAVTTATAVIGAFAIWFQMQKNKKLNEGEFIVNLNKQFIENKHIYDLFLKLEKYERKGNEENEFTDDDIANIAAYMTFFEVIYSLIERKIIKLWMIDDLFSYQFFLLLNNKHIQNLELIPCDTYYANVFRLYKIWKDYRKKNNDPIMHEESCILSRISYQLDES
;
A
#
# COMPACT_ATOMS: atom_id res chain seq x y z
N MET A 1 -1.63 9.10 32.24
CA MET A 1 -1.90 10.56 32.27
C MET A 1 -2.25 11.14 30.88
N LYS A 2 -1.50 10.84 29.82
CA LYS A 2 -1.70 11.38 28.45
C LYS A 2 -3.12 11.19 27.85
N ARG A 3 -3.73 10.00 28.00
CA ARG A 3 -5.11 9.71 27.54
C ARG A 3 -6.20 10.59 28.17
N ARG A 4 -6.05 10.96 29.45
CA ARG A 4 -7.06 11.76 30.18
C ARG A 4 -7.02 13.23 29.76
N GLN A 5 -5.85 13.69 29.29
CA GLN A 5 -5.61 15.04 28.79
C GLN A 5 -6.15 15.21 27.36
N GLU A 6 -6.06 14.19 26.51
CA GLU A 6 -6.63 14.19 25.15
C GLU A 6 -8.17 14.21 25.18
N THR A 7 -8.80 13.49 26.12
CA THR A 7 -10.26 13.50 26.28
C THR A 7 -10.78 14.83 26.81
N THR A 8 -10.09 15.50 27.73
CA THR A 8 -10.51 16.83 28.22
C THR A 8 -10.33 17.90 27.15
N ILE A 9 -9.26 17.86 26.36
CA ILE A 9 -9.07 18.77 25.22
C ILE A 9 -10.17 18.58 24.18
N PHE A 10 -10.57 17.34 23.87
CA PHE A 10 -11.67 17.05 22.97
C PHE A 10 -13.00 17.69 23.44
N TRP A 11 -13.37 17.51 24.71
CA TRP A 11 -14.59 18.11 25.27
C TRP A 11 -14.55 19.64 25.29
N ILE A 12 -13.38 20.25 25.52
CA ILE A 12 -13.20 21.71 25.46
C ILE A 12 -13.42 22.23 24.03
N ILE A 13 -12.91 21.52 23.01
CA ILE A 13 -13.11 21.89 21.60
C ILE A 13 -14.59 21.79 21.23
N VAL A 14 -15.28 20.72 21.63
CA VAL A 14 -16.73 20.58 21.40
C VAL A 14 -17.52 21.71 22.05
N LEU A 15 -17.19 22.05 23.30
CA LEU A 15 -17.83 23.15 24.02
C LEU A 15 -17.61 24.51 23.34
N LEU A 16 -16.40 24.78 22.85
CA LEU A 16 -16.08 26.00 22.11
C LEU A 16 -16.84 26.11 20.79
N VAL A 17 -17.00 25.01 20.05
CA VAL A 17 -17.78 24.98 18.80
C VAL A 17 -19.26 25.26 19.07
N VAL A 18 -19.83 24.69 20.14
CA VAL A 18 -21.22 24.93 20.55
C VAL A 18 -21.44 26.39 20.96
N ILE A 19 -20.51 26.97 21.71
CA ILE A 19 -20.57 28.38 22.11
C ILE A 19 -20.46 29.29 20.88
N ALA A 20 -19.55 29.01 19.95
CA ALA A 20 -19.42 29.78 18.72
C ALA A 20 -20.69 29.71 17.85
N ALA A 21 -21.32 28.54 17.76
CA ALA A 21 -22.60 28.35 17.05
C ALA A 21 -23.76 29.11 17.73
N LEU A 22 -23.80 29.12 19.06
CA LEU A 22 -24.81 29.87 19.81
C LEU A 22 -24.61 31.38 19.67
N VAL A 23 -23.37 31.87 19.78
CA VAL A 23 -23.05 33.30 19.65
C VAL A 23 -23.34 33.80 18.23
N SER A 24 -23.01 33.00 17.20
CA SER A 24 -23.35 33.34 15.82
C SER A 24 -24.85 33.32 15.57
N GLY A 25 -25.60 32.36 16.10
CA GLY A 25 -27.07 32.35 16.04
C GLY A 25 -27.71 33.56 16.73
N VAL A 26 -27.20 33.95 17.91
CA VAL A 26 -27.66 35.14 18.64
C VAL A 26 -27.30 36.44 17.92
N ALA A 27 -26.11 36.55 17.33
CA ALA A 27 -25.70 37.72 16.54
C ALA A 27 -26.63 37.95 15.33
N VAL A 28 -27.07 36.89 14.66
CA VAL A 28 -28.03 36.95 13.55
C VAL A 28 -29.41 37.41 14.05
N LEU A 29 -29.88 36.90 15.19
CA LEU A 29 -31.18 37.28 15.76
C LEU A 29 -31.22 38.74 16.26
N ILE A 30 -30.11 39.25 16.81
CA ILE A 30 -30.02 40.62 17.34
C ILE A 30 -29.82 41.64 16.21
N SER A 31 -28.98 41.34 15.23
CA SER A 31 -28.69 42.29 14.14
C SER A 31 -29.90 42.58 13.26
N LYS A 32 -30.85 41.63 13.12
CA LYS A 32 -32.00 41.70 12.18
C LYS A 32 -31.61 42.11 10.75
N ASP A 33 -30.32 42.03 10.43
CA ASP A 33 -29.74 42.47 9.18
C ASP A 33 -29.50 41.21 8.34
N GLU A 34 -30.22 41.14 7.23
CA GLU A 34 -30.19 40.01 6.31
C GLU A 34 -28.79 39.78 5.74
N TYR A 35 -27.99 40.83 5.60
CA TYR A 35 -26.60 40.73 5.14
C TYR A 35 -25.69 40.07 6.17
N VAL A 36 -25.88 40.37 7.46
CA VAL A 36 -25.12 39.75 8.55
C VAL A 36 -25.49 38.27 8.67
N ALA A 37 -26.79 37.95 8.57
CA ALA A 37 -27.28 36.58 8.55
C ALA A 37 -26.65 35.76 7.42
N GLN A 38 -26.68 36.29 6.19
CA GLN A 38 -26.13 35.63 5.01
C GLN A 38 -24.61 35.47 5.10
N ALA A 39 -23.90 36.48 5.59
CA ALA A 39 -22.44 36.42 5.77
C ALA A 39 -22.05 35.33 6.78
N VAL A 40 -22.76 35.24 7.91
CA VAL A 40 -22.52 34.21 8.93
C VAL A 40 -22.82 32.81 8.39
N THR A 41 -23.96 32.59 7.74
CA THR A 41 -24.30 31.28 7.16
C THR A 41 -23.29 30.85 6.10
N THR A 42 -22.86 31.78 5.24
CA THR A 42 -21.84 31.51 4.21
C THR A 42 -20.50 31.15 4.85
N ALA A 43 -20.07 31.90 5.87
CA ALA A 43 -18.84 31.61 6.61
C ALA A 43 -18.88 30.23 7.29
N THR A 44 -20.01 29.88 7.93
CA THR A 44 -20.20 28.57 8.54
C THR A 44 -20.15 27.44 7.51
N ALA A 45 -20.77 27.63 6.34
CA ALA A 45 -20.71 26.63 5.27
C ALA A 45 -19.28 26.40 4.76
N VAL A 46 -18.49 27.46 4.60
CA VAL A 46 -17.08 27.37 4.18
C VAL A 46 -16.24 26.65 5.24
N ILE A 47 -16.40 26.99 6.52
CA ILE A 47 -15.73 26.31 7.63
C ILE A 47 -16.11 24.82 7.66
N GLY A 48 -17.40 24.52 7.47
CA GLY A 48 -17.90 23.15 7.40
C GLY A 48 -17.27 22.35 6.25
N ALA A 49 -17.20 22.93 5.06
CA ALA A 49 -16.56 22.30 3.89
C ALA A 49 -15.07 22.02 4.15
N PHE A 50 -14.36 22.97 4.77
CA PHE A 50 -12.95 22.79 5.12
C PHE A 50 -12.74 21.70 6.18
N ALA A 51 -13.61 21.63 7.19
CA ALA A 51 -13.58 20.59 8.21
C ALA A 51 -13.80 19.19 7.60
N ILE A 52 -14.78 19.05 6.69
CA ILE A 52 -15.04 17.80 5.96
C ILE A 52 -13.83 17.40 5.11
N TRP A 53 -13.22 18.35 4.39
CA TRP A 53 -12.00 18.10 3.63
C TRP A 53 -10.89 17.57 4.53
N PHE A 54 -10.63 18.24 5.65
CA PHE A 54 -9.59 17.82 6.60
C PHE A 54 -9.86 16.43 7.17
N GLN A 55 -11.12 16.14 7.51
CA GLN A 55 -11.54 14.83 7.98
C GLN A 55 -11.34 13.74 6.92
N MET A 56 -11.69 14.02 5.65
CA MET A 56 -11.44 13.09 4.54
C MET A 56 -9.94 12.79 4.36
N GLN A 57 -9.07 13.79 4.45
CA GLN A 57 -7.62 13.58 4.36
C GLN A 57 -7.09 12.72 5.51
N LYS A 58 -7.60 12.92 6.72
CA LYS A 58 -7.23 12.10 7.88
C LYS A 58 -7.73 10.66 7.73
N ASN A 59 -8.98 10.48 7.32
CA ASN A 59 -9.56 9.16 7.07
C ASN A 59 -8.78 8.40 6.01
N LYS A 60 -8.34 9.08 4.94
CA LYS A 60 -7.48 8.47 3.92
C LYS A 60 -6.20 7.89 4.52
N LYS A 61 -5.46 8.66 5.34
CA LYS A 61 -4.23 8.18 6.00
C LYS A 61 -4.48 7.00 6.95
N LEU A 62 -5.60 7.01 7.68
CA LEU A 62 -5.97 5.90 8.55
C LEU A 62 -6.26 4.63 7.74
N ASN A 63 -7.01 4.76 6.66
CA ASN A 63 -7.33 3.65 5.77
C ASN A 63 -6.06 3.10 5.09
N GLU A 64 -5.13 3.97 4.69
CA GLU A 64 -3.81 3.55 4.17
C GLU A 64 -3.04 2.72 5.22
N GLY A 65 -2.99 3.18 6.48
CA GLY A 65 -2.32 2.45 7.55
C GLY A 65 -2.97 1.08 7.85
N GLU A 66 -4.29 1.02 7.92
CA GLU A 66 -5.03 -0.23 8.13
C GLU A 66 -4.84 -1.21 6.97
N PHE A 67 -4.85 -0.72 5.74
CA PHE A 67 -4.60 -1.51 4.55
C PHE A 67 -3.21 -2.16 4.58
N ILE A 68 -2.16 -1.40 4.94
CA ILE A 68 -0.79 -1.92 5.04
C ILE A 68 -0.66 -2.99 6.13
N VAL A 69 -1.27 -2.77 7.29
CA VAL A 69 -1.30 -3.78 8.37
C VAL A 69 -2.00 -5.05 7.90
N ASN A 70 -3.14 -4.92 7.22
CA ASN A 70 -3.89 -6.06 6.71
C ASN A 70 -3.14 -6.83 5.62
N LEU A 71 -2.45 -6.14 4.70
CA LEU A 71 -1.61 -6.80 3.69
C LEU A 71 -0.48 -7.60 4.33
N ASN A 72 0.26 -7.00 5.27
CA ASN A 72 1.33 -7.69 5.97
C ASN A 72 0.82 -8.89 6.76
N LYS A 73 -0.36 -8.75 7.39
CA LYS A 73 -1.03 -9.85 8.08
C LYS A 73 -1.36 -10.99 7.11
N GLN A 74 -1.95 -10.70 5.95
CA GLN A 74 -2.24 -11.71 4.93
C GLN A 74 -0.99 -12.44 4.44
N PHE A 75 0.13 -11.72 4.30
CA PHE A 75 1.40 -12.30 3.91
C PHE A 75 1.95 -13.27 4.97
N ILE A 76 1.96 -12.85 6.24
CA ILE A 76 2.54 -13.64 7.35
C ILE A 76 1.64 -14.81 7.76
N GLU A 77 0.31 -14.63 7.77
CA GLU A 77 -0.63 -15.66 8.19
C GLU A 77 -0.85 -16.75 7.14
N ASN A 78 -0.56 -16.46 5.86
CA ASN A 78 -0.59 -17.48 4.82
C ASN A 78 0.67 -18.35 4.90
N LYS A 79 0.50 -19.54 5.50
CA LYS A 79 1.58 -20.51 5.69
C LYS A 79 2.34 -20.85 4.39
N HIS A 80 1.65 -20.99 3.27
CA HIS A 80 2.29 -21.31 1.98
C HIS A 80 3.24 -20.21 1.52
N ILE A 81 2.81 -18.95 1.68
CA ILE A 81 3.61 -17.78 1.31
C ILE A 81 4.79 -17.63 2.28
N TYR A 82 4.50 -17.67 3.59
CA TYR A 82 5.50 -17.41 4.61
C TYR A 82 6.56 -18.51 4.69
N ASP A 83 6.19 -19.79 4.58
CA ASP A 83 7.14 -20.90 4.59
C ASP A 83 8.07 -20.85 3.37
N LEU A 84 7.55 -20.51 2.18
CA LEU A 84 8.37 -20.31 0.99
C LEU A 84 9.29 -19.10 1.14
N PHE A 85 8.82 -18.00 1.72
CA PHE A 85 9.65 -16.86 2.04
C PHE A 85 10.81 -17.24 2.97
N LEU A 86 10.55 -17.97 4.05
CA LEU A 86 11.60 -18.44 4.96
C LEU A 86 12.58 -19.41 4.27
N LYS A 87 12.09 -20.25 3.35
CA LYS A 87 12.95 -21.13 2.54
C LYS A 87 13.87 -20.32 1.64
N LEU A 88 13.34 -19.29 0.96
CA LEU A 88 14.12 -18.34 0.17
C LEU A 88 15.17 -17.60 0.99
N GLU A 89 14.81 -17.10 2.18
CA GLU A 89 15.73 -16.40 3.07
C GLU A 89 16.87 -17.32 3.55
N LYS A 90 16.56 -18.57 3.87
CA LYS A 90 17.57 -19.57 4.25
C LYS A 90 18.52 -19.90 3.10
N TYR A 91 17.97 -20.11 1.91
CA TYR A 91 18.74 -20.33 0.69
C TYR A 91 19.72 -19.17 0.45
N GLU A 92 19.24 -17.93 0.57
CA GLU A 92 20.04 -16.72 0.42
C GLU A 92 21.19 -16.63 1.42
N ARG A 93 20.90 -16.89 2.71
CA ARG A 93 21.91 -16.87 3.77
C ARG A 93 22.98 -17.94 3.62
N LYS A 94 22.67 -19.07 2.97
CA LYS A 94 23.62 -20.17 2.71
C LYS A 94 24.52 -19.92 1.49
N GLY A 95 24.32 -18.82 0.75
CA GLY A 95 25.16 -18.48 -0.40
C GLY A 95 24.70 -19.06 -1.74
N ASN A 96 23.45 -19.55 -1.83
CA ASN A 96 22.82 -19.91 -3.11
C ASN A 96 23.50 -21.06 -3.89
N GLU A 97 24.19 -21.96 -3.18
CA GLU A 97 25.03 -23.00 -3.80
C GLU A 97 24.23 -24.22 -4.29
N GLU A 98 23.27 -24.71 -3.51
CA GLU A 98 22.51 -25.95 -3.80
C GLU A 98 21.05 -25.67 -4.13
N ASN A 99 20.48 -26.36 -5.13
CA ASN A 99 19.06 -26.24 -5.44
C ASN A 99 18.20 -26.90 -4.35
N GLU A 100 17.59 -26.08 -3.49
CA GLU A 100 16.66 -26.56 -2.45
C GLU A 100 15.20 -26.60 -2.92
N PHE A 101 14.89 -26.11 -4.14
CA PHE A 101 13.52 -25.98 -4.65
C PHE A 101 13.12 -27.16 -5.54
N THR A 102 11.96 -27.75 -5.25
CA THR A 102 11.41 -28.94 -5.92
C THR A 102 9.97 -28.71 -6.36
N ASP A 103 9.40 -29.67 -7.10
CA ASP A 103 8.02 -29.62 -7.58
C ASP A 103 6.99 -29.46 -6.42
N ASP A 104 7.32 -29.93 -5.21
CA ASP A 104 6.49 -29.75 -4.01
C ASP A 104 6.32 -28.26 -3.62
N ASP A 105 7.24 -27.39 -4.04
CA ASP A 105 7.18 -25.96 -3.78
C ASP A 105 6.29 -25.20 -4.77
N ILE A 106 5.89 -25.80 -5.91
CA ILE A 106 5.15 -25.12 -6.98
C ILE A 106 3.86 -24.49 -6.45
N ALA A 107 3.12 -25.21 -5.60
CA ALA A 107 1.89 -24.68 -4.99
C ALA A 107 2.16 -23.45 -4.10
N ASN A 108 3.29 -23.45 -3.39
CA ASN A 108 3.69 -22.31 -2.56
C ASN A 108 4.15 -21.13 -3.42
N ILE A 109 4.86 -21.39 -4.51
CA ILE A 109 5.29 -20.36 -5.47
C ILE A 109 4.06 -19.71 -6.10
N ALA A 110 3.10 -20.51 -6.58
CA ALA A 110 1.85 -20.01 -7.14
C ALA A 110 1.06 -19.16 -6.13
N ALA A 111 0.98 -19.57 -4.87
CA ALA A 111 0.33 -18.79 -3.81
C ALA A 111 1.02 -17.42 -3.59
N TYR A 112 2.35 -17.41 -3.59
CA TYR A 112 3.16 -16.20 -3.46
C TYR A 112 2.96 -15.26 -4.66
N MET A 113 2.96 -15.81 -5.88
CA MET A 113 2.72 -15.06 -7.11
C MET A 113 1.30 -14.46 -7.14
N THR A 114 0.29 -15.24 -6.74
CA THR A 114 -1.10 -14.78 -6.65
C THR A 114 -1.24 -13.59 -5.70
N PHE A 115 -0.52 -13.60 -4.56
CA PHE A 115 -0.50 -12.46 -3.64
C PHE A 115 0.01 -11.18 -4.33
N PHE A 116 1.09 -11.28 -5.10
CA PHE A 116 1.61 -10.13 -5.84
C PHE A 116 0.78 -9.73 -7.05
N GLU A 117 0.06 -10.66 -7.67
CA GLU A 117 -0.90 -10.34 -8.72
C GLU A 117 -2.08 -9.49 -8.19
N VAL A 118 -2.55 -9.77 -6.97
CA VAL A 118 -3.54 -8.92 -6.30
C VAL A 118 -2.96 -7.52 -6.09
N ILE A 119 -1.71 -7.41 -5.65
CA ILE A 119 -1.03 -6.12 -5.49
C ILE A 119 -0.94 -5.37 -6.82
N TYR A 120 -0.56 -6.04 -7.91
CA TYR A 120 -0.52 -5.46 -9.25
C TYR A 120 -1.87 -4.88 -9.63
N SER A 121 -2.95 -5.65 -9.46
CA SER A 121 -4.31 -5.23 -9.77
C SER A 121 -4.73 -3.97 -9.01
N LEU A 122 -4.30 -3.82 -7.74
CA LEU A 122 -4.60 -2.64 -6.94
C LEU A 122 -3.80 -1.40 -7.39
N ILE A 123 -2.54 -1.59 -7.83
CA ILE A 123 -1.70 -0.52 -8.37
C ILE A 123 -2.23 -0.06 -9.73
N GLU A 124 -2.55 -1.00 -10.63
CA GLU A 124 -3.08 -0.72 -11.96
C GLU A 124 -4.37 0.11 -11.88
N ARG A 125 -5.27 -0.25 -10.95
CA ARG A 125 -6.51 0.48 -10.67
C ARG A 125 -6.31 1.78 -9.90
N LYS A 126 -5.07 2.16 -9.59
CA LYS A 126 -4.70 3.37 -8.82
C LYS A 126 -5.35 3.42 -7.43
N ILE A 127 -5.69 2.27 -6.87
CA ILE A 127 -6.24 2.15 -5.51
C ILE A 127 -5.13 2.37 -4.49
N ILE A 128 -3.95 1.79 -4.77
CA ILE A 128 -2.75 1.97 -3.96
C ILE A 128 -1.60 2.50 -4.81
N LYS A 129 -0.60 3.06 -4.14
CA LYS A 129 0.63 3.53 -4.76
C LYS A 129 1.78 2.61 -4.35
N LEU A 130 2.74 2.43 -5.26
CA LEU A 130 3.86 1.53 -5.04
C LEU A 130 4.69 1.87 -3.79
N TRP A 131 4.90 3.17 -3.49
CA TRP A 131 5.61 3.60 -2.28
C TRP A 131 4.95 3.11 -0.98
N MET A 132 3.66 2.80 -0.99
CA MET A 132 2.97 2.31 0.20
C MET A 132 3.40 0.88 0.58
N ILE A 133 3.89 0.11 -0.39
CA ILE A 133 4.23 -1.31 -0.22
C ILE A 133 5.71 -1.61 -0.40
N ASP A 134 6.49 -0.67 -0.95
CA ASP A 134 7.91 -0.84 -1.26
C ASP A 134 8.73 -1.25 -0.02
N ASP A 135 8.56 -0.52 1.08
CA ASP A 135 9.27 -0.79 2.34
C ASP A 135 8.89 -2.15 2.95
N LEU A 136 7.68 -2.65 2.66
CA LEU A 136 7.19 -3.90 3.25
C LEU A 136 7.59 -5.13 2.46
N PHE A 137 7.57 -5.03 1.13
CA PHE A 137 7.56 -6.21 0.26
C PHE A 137 8.63 -6.21 -0.82
N SER A 138 9.37 -5.12 -1.02
CA SER A 138 10.34 -5.06 -2.10
C SER A 138 11.41 -6.16 -1.98
N TYR A 139 11.96 -6.38 -0.78
CA TYR A 139 12.93 -7.46 -0.54
C TYR A 139 12.34 -8.83 -0.90
N GLN A 140 11.18 -9.16 -0.34
CA GLN A 140 10.44 -10.41 -0.54
C GLN A 140 10.14 -10.67 -2.02
N PHE A 141 9.67 -9.63 -2.71
CA PHE A 141 9.29 -9.67 -4.12
C PHE A 141 10.49 -9.95 -5.03
N PHE A 142 11.57 -9.18 -4.87
CA PHE A 142 12.77 -9.36 -5.69
C PHE A 142 13.53 -10.63 -5.34
N LEU A 143 13.52 -11.05 -4.07
CA LEU A 143 14.13 -12.32 -3.63
C LEU A 143 13.48 -13.52 -4.33
N LEU A 144 12.13 -13.54 -4.44
CA LEU A 144 11.40 -14.58 -5.16
C LEU A 144 11.70 -14.53 -6.66
N LEU A 145 11.47 -13.37 -7.28
CA LEU A 145 11.47 -13.27 -8.73
C LEU A 145 12.86 -13.35 -9.34
N ASN A 146 13.91 -12.90 -8.63
CA ASN A 146 15.29 -13.01 -9.12
C ASN A 146 15.95 -14.35 -8.76
N ASN A 147 15.22 -15.27 -8.11
CA ASN A 147 15.75 -16.60 -7.81
C ASN A 147 15.80 -17.47 -9.08
N LYS A 148 17.02 -17.86 -9.49
CA LYS A 148 17.26 -18.66 -10.70
C LYS A 148 16.54 -20.02 -10.69
N HIS A 149 16.39 -20.65 -9.54
CA HIS A 149 15.76 -21.98 -9.44
C HIS A 149 14.25 -21.87 -9.58
N ILE A 150 13.64 -20.90 -8.90
CA ILE A 150 12.21 -20.61 -9.04
C ILE A 150 11.86 -20.19 -10.47
N GLN A 151 12.73 -19.41 -11.12
CA GLN A 151 12.54 -19.06 -12.52
C GLN A 151 12.46 -20.29 -13.42
N ASN A 152 13.43 -21.20 -13.32
CA ASN A 152 13.47 -22.41 -14.13
C ASN A 152 12.35 -23.40 -13.78
N LEU A 153 11.96 -23.47 -12.51
CA LEU A 153 10.94 -24.38 -12.02
C LEU A 153 9.53 -23.96 -12.45
N GLU A 154 9.20 -22.66 -12.32
CA GLU A 154 7.79 -22.21 -12.41
C GLU A 154 7.61 -20.95 -13.28
N LEU A 155 8.46 -19.92 -13.14
CA LEU A 155 8.19 -18.64 -13.81
C LEU A 155 8.38 -18.68 -15.34
N ILE A 156 9.35 -19.45 -15.84
CA ILE A 156 9.58 -19.61 -17.28
C ILE A 156 8.58 -20.57 -17.89
N PRO A 157 8.33 -21.77 -17.32
CA PRO A 157 7.37 -22.71 -17.91
C PRO A 157 5.94 -22.14 -17.95
N CYS A 158 5.59 -21.26 -17.00
CA CYS A 158 4.27 -20.66 -16.86
C CYS A 158 4.27 -19.14 -17.12
N ASP A 159 5.11 -18.66 -18.04
CA ASP A 159 5.35 -17.22 -18.26
C ASP A 159 4.07 -16.41 -18.58
N THR A 160 3.21 -16.97 -19.43
CA THR A 160 1.91 -16.38 -19.81
C THR A 160 0.95 -16.27 -18.63
N TYR A 161 1.00 -17.22 -17.69
CA TYR A 161 0.14 -17.23 -16.51
C TYR A 161 0.51 -16.11 -15.53
N TYR A 162 1.81 -15.80 -15.40
CA TYR A 162 2.32 -14.78 -14.47
C TYR A 162 2.57 -13.41 -15.09
N ALA A 163 2.00 -13.11 -16.26
CA ALA A 163 2.22 -11.86 -17.01
C ALA A 163 2.00 -10.60 -16.16
N ASN A 164 0.97 -10.59 -15.31
CA ASN A 164 0.68 -9.48 -14.39
C ASN A 164 1.79 -9.26 -13.36
N VAL A 165 2.38 -10.33 -12.85
CA VAL A 165 3.49 -10.24 -11.89
C VAL A 165 4.76 -9.74 -12.58
N PHE A 166 5.00 -10.09 -13.84
CA PHE A 166 6.12 -9.54 -14.60
C PHE A 166 5.93 -8.05 -14.94
N ARG A 167 4.71 -7.62 -15.25
CA ARG A 167 4.38 -6.19 -15.38
C ARG A 167 4.62 -5.45 -14.07
N LEU A 168 4.21 -6.03 -12.94
CA LEU A 168 4.53 -5.49 -11.62
C LEU A 168 6.04 -5.41 -11.42
N TYR A 169 6.80 -6.44 -11.79
CA TYR A 169 8.25 -6.43 -11.67
C TYR A 169 8.89 -5.26 -12.41
N LYS A 170 8.48 -5.01 -13.67
CA LYS A 170 8.94 -3.87 -14.45
C LYS A 170 8.62 -2.54 -13.76
N ILE A 171 7.36 -2.33 -13.37
CA ILE A 171 6.91 -1.11 -12.68
C ILE A 171 7.71 -0.88 -11.39
N TRP A 172 7.92 -1.94 -10.60
CA TRP A 172 8.60 -1.85 -9.30
C TRP A 172 10.08 -1.59 -9.46
N LYS A 173 10.73 -2.25 -10.42
CA LYS A 173 12.13 -2.04 -10.77
C LYS A 173 12.37 -0.61 -11.22
N ASP A 174 11.53 -0.07 -12.10
CA ASP A 174 11.67 1.30 -12.61
C ASP A 174 11.48 2.35 -11.50
N TYR A 175 10.55 2.10 -10.59
CA TYR A 175 10.36 2.92 -9.40
C TYR A 175 11.62 2.95 -8.51
N ARG A 176 12.19 1.79 -8.17
CA ARG A 176 13.39 1.71 -7.32
C ARG A 176 14.60 2.32 -7.99
N LYS A 177 14.79 2.06 -9.29
CA LYS A 177 15.84 2.71 -10.09
C LYS A 177 15.73 4.24 -10.06
N LYS A 178 14.53 4.79 -10.22
CA LYS A 178 14.29 6.23 -10.17
C LYS A 178 14.64 6.84 -8.81
N ASN A 179 14.48 6.07 -7.73
CA ASN A 179 14.77 6.52 -6.37
C ASN A 179 16.20 6.16 -5.89
N ASN A 180 16.99 5.44 -6.70
CA ASN A 180 18.28 4.86 -6.32
C ASN A 180 18.19 3.84 -5.16
N ASP A 181 17.07 3.11 -5.08
CA ASP A 181 16.89 2.05 -4.09
C ASP A 181 17.49 0.72 -4.61
N PRO A 182 18.09 -0.09 -3.72
CA PRO A 182 18.76 -1.33 -4.11
C PRO A 182 17.74 -2.39 -4.55
N ILE A 183 18.00 -3.08 -5.65
CA ILE A 183 17.20 -4.24 -6.08
C ILE A 183 17.94 -5.50 -5.62
N MET A 184 17.23 -6.42 -4.97
CA MET A 184 17.83 -7.66 -4.47
C MET A 184 18.19 -8.57 -5.64
N HIS A 185 19.48 -8.92 -5.77
CA HIS A 185 20.09 -9.58 -6.93
C HIS A 185 20.01 -8.79 -8.24
N GLU A 186 21.06 -8.93 -9.05
CA GLU A 186 20.97 -8.54 -10.46
C GLU A 186 19.98 -9.46 -11.19
N GLU A 187 19.26 -8.87 -12.13
CA GLU A 187 18.32 -9.58 -12.99
C GLU A 187 19.04 -10.76 -13.66
N SER A 188 18.69 -11.99 -13.29
CA SER A 188 19.08 -13.13 -14.11
C SER A 188 18.49 -12.94 -15.51
N CYS A 189 19.28 -13.24 -16.55
CA CYS A 189 19.05 -12.95 -17.98
C CYS A 189 17.71 -13.40 -18.59
N ILE A 190 16.79 -13.93 -17.80
CA ILE A 190 15.55 -14.58 -18.20
C ILE A 190 14.36 -13.61 -18.04
N LEU A 191 14.26 -12.86 -16.94
CA LEU A 191 13.21 -11.85 -16.76
C LEU A 191 13.37 -10.67 -17.74
N SER A 192 14.60 -10.35 -18.11
CA SER A 192 14.89 -9.36 -19.17
C SER A 192 14.39 -9.80 -20.55
N ARG A 193 14.25 -11.11 -20.81
CA ARG A 193 13.70 -11.65 -22.06
C ARG A 193 12.17 -11.66 -22.06
N ILE A 194 11.55 -12.08 -20.95
CA ILE A 194 10.08 -12.17 -20.82
C ILE A 194 9.45 -10.77 -20.79
N SER A 195 10.07 -9.82 -20.10
CA SER A 195 9.60 -8.42 -20.08
C SER A 195 9.64 -7.75 -21.46
N TYR A 196 10.58 -8.13 -22.32
CA TYR A 196 10.68 -7.65 -23.70
C TYR A 196 9.52 -8.15 -24.57
N GLN A 197 9.11 -9.41 -24.40
CA GLN A 197 8.03 -10.02 -25.18
C GLN A 197 6.63 -9.47 -24.82
N LEU A 198 6.43 -9.04 -23.57
CA LEU A 198 5.17 -8.44 -23.10
C LEU A 198 4.99 -6.98 -23.53
N ASP A 199 6.04 -6.30 -23.97
CA ASP A 199 5.96 -4.93 -24.52
C ASP A 199 5.55 -4.91 -26.01
N GLU A 200 5.64 -6.05 -26.71
CA GLU A 200 5.29 -6.19 -28.13
C GLU A 200 3.85 -6.70 -28.37
N SER A 201 3.08 -6.94 -27.30
CA SER A 201 1.69 -7.47 -27.31
C SER A 201 0.67 -6.48 -26.77
#